data_AF-A0A7K0BZB6-F1
#
_entry.id   AF-A0A7K0BZB6-F1
#
_cell.length_a   1.000
_cell.length_b   1.000
_cell.length_c   1.000
_cell.angle_alpha   90.00
_cell.angle_beta   90.00
_cell.angle_gamma   90.00
#
_symmetry.space_group_name_H-M   'P 1'
#
loop_
_entity.id
_entity.type
_entity.pdbx_description
1 polymer ?
#
loop_
_entity_poly.entity_id
_entity_poly.type
_entity_poly.pdbx_seq_one_letter_code
_entity_poly.pdbx_strand_id
1 'polypeptide(L)' 'MTFGKSGESQLTSWMADHARVCWIEHPEPWAFESELIACLDLPLNLDQNKHNTFHHQLTSLRSQARQRTRELRVTS' A
#
# COMPACT_ATOMS: atom_id res chain seq x y z
N MET A 1 -9.12 -0.58 5.44
CA MET A 1 -8.07 -0.77 6.47
C MET A 1 -7.47 0.59 6.69
N THR A 2 -7.79 1.22 7.81
CA THR A 2 -6.99 2.31 8.37
C THR A 2 -6.32 1.71 9.60
N PHE A 3 -5.10 2.15 9.93
CA PHE A 3 -4.29 1.58 11.02
C PHE A 3 -4.85 1.90 12.43
N GLY A 4 -6.06 2.45 12.51
CA GLY A 4 -6.62 3.05 13.73
C GLY A 4 -5.83 4.29 14.16
N LYS A 5 -6.35 5.07 15.12
CA LYS A 5 -5.70 6.34 15.51
C LYS A 5 -4.24 6.19 15.94
N SER A 6 -3.93 5.14 16.72
CA SER A 6 -2.58 4.88 17.20
C SER A 6 -1.63 4.47 16.06
N GLY A 7 -2.08 3.57 15.18
CA GLY A 7 -1.25 3.11 14.08
C GLY A 7 -1.02 4.19 13.02
N GLU A 8 -2.03 5.02 12.72
CA GLU A 8 -1.85 6.17 11.82
C GLU A 8 -0.86 7.19 12.39
N SER A 9 -0.86 7.41 13.71
CA SER A 9 0.10 8.30 14.36
C SER A 9 1.53 7.77 14.28
N GLN A 10 1.71 6.46 14.50
CA GLN A 10 3.02 5.80 14.37
C GLN A 10 3.52 5.84 12.93
N LEU A 11 2.65 5.54 11.96
CA LEU A 11 2.99 5.62 10.55
C LEU A 11 3.38 7.06 10.15
N THR A 12 2.65 8.06 10.66
CA THR A 12 2.96 9.47 10.42
C THR A 12 4.35 9.85 10.92
N SER A 13 4.69 9.48 12.17
CA SER A 13 6.03 9.76 12.72
C SER A 13 7.12 9.06 11.92
N TRP A 14 6.92 7.80 11.56
CA TRP A 14 7.89 7.05 10.76
C TRP A 14 8.09 7.70 9.38
N MET A 15 7.01 8.12 8.70
CA MET A 15 7.09 8.80 7.42
C MET A 15 7.81 10.15 7.53
N ALA A 16 7.59 10.90 8.61
CA ALA A 16 8.27 12.18 8.82
C ALA A 16 9.81 12.02 8.82
N ASP A 17 10.31 10.94 9.41
CA ASP A 17 11.75 10.69 9.50
C ASP A 17 12.32 10.07 8.21
N HIS A 18 11.56 9.17 7.56
CA HIS A 18 12.11 8.27 6.53
C HIS A 18 11.61 8.58 5.11
N ALA A 19 10.41 9.14 4.94
CA ALA A 19 9.87 9.36 3.62
C ALA A 19 10.67 10.45 2.88
N ARG A 20 10.89 10.22 1.60
CA ARG A 20 11.42 11.22 0.67
C ARG A 20 10.41 11.36 -0.45
N VAL A 21 9.94 12.59 -0.65
CA VAL A 21 8.91 12.91 -1.63
C VAL A 21 9.57 13.67 -2.76
N CYS A 22 9.37 13.17 -3.97
CA CYS A 22 9.81 13.80 -5.21
C CYS A 22 8.60 14.01 -6.11
N TRP A 23 8.68 14.99 -7.01
CA TRP A 23 7.67 15.22 -8.04
C TRP A 23 8.35 15.53 -9.37
N ILE A 24 7.65 15.23 -10.45
CA ILE A 24 8.07 15.51 -11.82
C ILE A 24 6.83 15.88 -12.63
N GLU A 25 6.94 16.86 -13.52
CA GLU A 25 5.92 17.12 -14.53
C GLU A 25 5.99 16.06 -15.62
N HIS A 26 4.87 15.39 -15.89
CA HIS A 26 4.75 14.38 -16.93
C HIS A 26 3.59 14.76 -17.87
N PRO A 27 3.76 14.65 -19.20
CA PRO A 27 2.68 14.96 -20.16
C PRO A 27 1.45 14.06 -19.99
N GLU A 28 1.68 12.80 -19.61
CA GLU A 28 0.62 11.79 -19.41
C GLU A 28 0.76 11.13 -18.03
N PRO A 29 0.39 11.81 -16.94
CA PRO A 29 0.61 11.29 -15.58
C PRO A 29 -0.18 10.00 -15.30
N TRP A 30 -1.27 9.76 -16.02
CA TRP A 30 -2.09 8.54 -15.88
C TRP A 30 -1.40 7.27 -16.38
N ALA A 31 -0.44 7.37 -17.32
CA ALA A 31 0.31 6.22 -17.83
C ALA A 31 1.54 5.90 -16.97
N PHE A 32 2.11 6.94 -16.35
CA PHE A 32 3.40 6.86 -15.67
C PHE A 32 3.37 5.97 -14.41
N GLU A 33 2.23 5.88 -13.72
CA GLU A 33 2.09 5.00 -12.55
C GLU A 33 2.33 3.52 -12.91
N SER A 34 1.72 3.04 -13.99
CA SER A 34 1.88 1.65 -14.45
C SER A 34 3.32 1.35 -14.84
N GLU A 35 3.99 2.30 -15.51
CA GLU A 35 5.40 2.17 -15.92
C GLU A 35 6.34 2.10 -14.71
N LEU A 36 6.13 2.96 -13.71
CA LEU A 36 6.90 2.95 -12.47
C LEU A 36 6.69 1.65 -11.70
N ILE A 37 5.44 1.20 -11.56
CA ILE A 37 5.13 -0.07 -10.88
C ILE A 37 5.80 -1.25 -11.60
N ALA A 38 5.88 -1.23 -12.93
CA ALA A 38 6.54 -2.28 -13.70
C ALA A 38 8.07 -2.33 -13.52
N CYS A 39 8.69 -1.20 -13.18
CA CYS A 39 10.15 -1.06 -13.12
C CYS A 39 10.72 -0.99 -11.70
N LEU A 40 9.88 -0.75 -10.68
CA LEU A 40 10.30 -0.56 -9.29
C LEU A 40 9.81 -1.69 -8.39
N ASP A 41 10.59 -2.01 -7.37
CA ASP A 41 10.19 -2.97 -6.33
C ASP A 41 9.26 -2.29 -5.32
N LEU A 42 7.95 -2.30 -5.60
CA LEU A 42 6.90 -1.67 -4.80
C LEU A 42 5.97 -2.70 -4.12
N PRO A 43 6.46 -3.48 -3.15
CA PRO A 43 5.75 -4.67 -2.64
C PRO A 43 4.34 -4.35 -2.09
N LEU A 44 4.12 -3.15 -1.55
CA LEU A 44 2.82 -2.76 -1.00
C LEU A 44 1.77 -2.37 -2.06
N ASN A 45 2.20 -2.05 -3.28
CA ASN A 45 1.30 -1.75 -4.40
C ASN A 45 0.82 -3.07 -5.01
N LEU A 46 -0.31 -3.62 -4.55
CA LEU A 46 -0.78 -4.94 -5.03
C LEU A 46 -1.48 -4.91 -6.40
N ASP A 47 -2.01 -3.74 -6.78
CA ASP A 47 -2.59 -3.59 -8.11
C ASP A 47 -1.48 -3.36 -9.13
N GLN A 48 -1.62 -3.95 -10.32
CA GLN A 48 -0.65 -3.90 -11.43
C GLN A 48 0.76 -4.47 -11.13
N ASN A 49 1.11 -4.78 -9.88
CA ASN A 49 2.42 -5.32 -9.48
C ASN A 49 2.46 -6.85 -9.31
N LYS A 50 1.79 -7.59 -10.21
CA LYS A 50 1.69 -9.07 -10.11
C LYS A 50 3.03 -9.79 -10.26
N HIS A 51 4.04 -9.11 -10.79
CA HIS A 51 5.38 -9.64 -11.02
C HIS A 51 6.25 -9.59 -9.75
N ASN A 52 5.84 -8.86 -8.71
CA ASN A 52 6.58 -8.77 -7.46
C ASN A 52 6.62 -10.12 -6.73
N THR A 53 7.79 -10.51 -6.21
CA THR A 53 7.98 -11.78 -5.49
C THR A 53 7.06 -11.92 -4.27
N PHE A 54 6.69 -10.82 -3.61
CA PHE A 54 5.82 -10.82 -2.44
C PHE A 54 4.33 -10.73 -2.78
N HIS A 55 3.96 -10.56 -4.06
CA HIS A 55 2.57 -10.29 -4.47
C HIS A 55 1.58 -11.33 -3.92
N HIS A 56 1.90 -12.62 -4.08
CA HIS A 56 1.04 -13.71 -3.61
C HIS A 56 0.90 -13.72 -2.08
N GLN A 57 2.01 -13.54 -1.35
CA GLN A 57 2.01 -13.52 0.11
C GLN A 57 1.18 -12.35 0.65
N LEU A 58 1.39 -11.15 0.12
CA LEU A 58 0.69 -9.94 0.55
C LEU A 58 -0.79 -9.95 0.15
N THR A 59 -1.13 -10.53 -1.00
CA THR A 59 -2.53 -10.76 -1.40
C THR A 59 -3.24 -11.67 -0.40
N SER A 60 -2.60 -12.77 0.01
CA SER A 60 -3.14 -13.68 1.03
C SER A 60 -3.32 -12.98 2.38
N LEU A 61 -2.30 -12.26 2.86
CA LEU A 61 -2.36 -11.51 4.12
C LEU A 61 -3.49 -10.47 4.11
N ARG A 62 -3.66 -9.74 2.99
CA ARG A 62 -4.75 -8.77 2.84
C ARG A 62 -6.12 -9.43 2.83
N SER A 63 -6.24 -10.62 2.22
CA SER A 63 -7.48 -11.41 2.22
C SER A 63 -7.84 -11.87 3.64
N GLN A 64 -6.87 -12.42 4.38
CA GLN A 64 -7.06 -12.87 5.77
C GLN A 64 -7.44 -11.70 6.68
N ALA A 65 -6.79 -10.55 6.56
CA ALA A 65 -7.12 -9.36 7.33
C ALA A 65 -8.57 -8.91 7.07
N ARG A 66 -9.01 -8.89 5.80
CA ARG A 66 -10.40 -8.57 5.44
C ARG A 66 -11.39 -9.55 6.02
N GLN A 67 -11.08 -10.85 5.98
CA GLN A 67 -11.93 -11.89 6.56
C GLN A 67 -12.07 -11.71 8.06
N ARG A 68 -10.96 -11.49 8.77
CA ARG A 68 -10.97 -11.22 10.21
C ARG A 68 -11.78 -9.98 10.57
N THR A 69 -11.69 -8.91 9.77
CA THR A 69 -12.54 -7.72 9.97
C THR A 69 -14.03 -8.02 9.78
N ARG A 70 -14.42 -8.92 8.87
CA ARG A 70 -15.82 -9.32 8.69
C ARG A 70 -16.35 -10.14 9.87
N GLU A 71 -15.49 -10.95 10.49
CA GLU A 71 -15.82 -11.79 11.65
C GLU A 71 -15.92 -10.98 12.95
N LEU A 72 -15.13 -9.90 13.05
CA LEU A 72 -15.23 -8.94 14.15
C LEU A 72 -16.47 -8.06 13.94
N ARG A 73 -17.52 -8.27 14.74
CA ARG A 73 -18.68 -7.36 14.78
C ARG A 73 -18.18 -5.95 15.07
N VAL A 74 -18.61 -4.98 14.27
CA VAL A 74 -18.45 -3.55 14.60
C VAL A 74 -19.39 -3.27 15.77
N THR A 75 -18.87 -3.30 16.99
CA THR A 75 -19.56 -2.77 18.17
C THR A 75 -19.33 -1.26 18.20
N SER A 76 -20.41 -0.51 18.06
CA SER A 76 -20.46 0.97 18.21
C SER A 76 -20.14 1.42 19.62
#